data_AF-A0A353Q4I6-F1
#
_entry.id   AF-A0A353Q4I6-F1
#
_cell.length_a   1.000
_cell.length_b   1.000
_cell.length_c   1.000
_cell.angle_alpha   90.00
_cell.angle_beta   90.00
_cell.angle_gamma   90.00
#
_symmetry.space_group_name_H-M   'P 1'
#
loop_
_entity.id
_entity.type
_entity.pdbx_description
1 polymer ?
#
loop_
_entity_poly.entity_id
_entity_poly.type
_entity_poly.pdbx_seq_one_letter_code
_entity_poly.pdbx_strand_id
1 'polypeptide(L)'
;MARRGRNKHLISLRDEKLIRRYYYWTEVERLRFDDALKVLSEQEFFISEDRIMSIIRENADKVPDIPVKPVPRVKKPKVTREQLSLFSNE
;
A
#
# COMPACT_ATOMS: atom_id res chain seq x y z
N MET A 1 -0.51 -19.35 -10.91
CA MET A 1 0.80 -19.77 -11.47
C MET A 1 1.73 -18.55 -11.53
N ALA A 2 2.97 -18.66 -11.07
CA ALA A 2 3.93 -17.55 -11.18
C ALA A 2 4.29 -17.33 -12.65
N ARG A 3 4.15 -16.09 -13.15
CA ARG A 3 4.53 -15.73 -14.52
C ARG A 3 6.02 -16.05 -14.74
N ARG A 4 6.36 -16.58 -15.92
CA ARG A 4 7.73 -16.90 -16.36
C ARG A 4 8.65 -15.71 -16.05
N GLY A 5 9.75 -15.95 -15.32
CA GLY A 5 10.75 -14.92 -14.97
C GLY A 5 10.65 -14.31 -13.55
N ARG A 6 9.57 -14.53 -12.80
CA ARG A 6 9.48 -14.05 -11.40
C ARG A 6 9.93 -15.12 -10.40
N ASN A 7 11.07 -14.90 -9.75
CA ASN A 7 11.54 -15.74 -8.66
C ASN A 7 10.72 -15.46 -7.38
N LYS A 8 9.95 -16.45 -6.92
CA LYS A 8 9.08 -16.32 -5.74
C LYS A 8 9.86 -16.01 -4.47
N HIS A 9 11.06 -16.59 -4.31
CA HIS A 9 11.88 -16.39 -3.12
C HIS A 9 12.37 -14.94 -3.01
N LEU A 10 12.89 -14.39 -4.10
CA LEU A 10 13.32 -12.98 -4.14
C LEU A 10 12.18 -12.00 -3.90
N ILE A 11 10.97 -12.32 -4.38
CA ILE A 11 9.77 -11.51 -4.12
C ILE A 11 9.42 -11.54 -2.63
N SER A 12 9.47 -12.71 -2.00
CA SER A 12 9.21 -12.84 -0.56
C SER A 12 10.20 -12.01 0.27
N LEU A 13 11.50 -12.09 -0.05
CA LEU A 13 12.54 -11.30 0.62
C LEU A 13 12.32 -9.80 0.46
N ARG A 14 11.94 -9.35 -0.74
CA ARG A 14 11.59 -7.95 -0.99
C ARG A 14 10.40 -7.52 -0.15
N ASP A 15 9.31 -8.29 -0.19
CA ASP A 15 8.05 -7.95 0.47
C ASP A 15 8.24 -7.87 1.99
N GLU A 16 9.04 -8.77 2.56
CA GLU A 16 9.43 -8.77 3.97
C GLU A 16 10.28 -7.54 4.33
N LYS A 17 11.31 -7.23 3.53
CA LYS A 17 12.15 -6.04 3.73
C LYS A 17 11.33 -4.74 3.62
N LEU A 18 10.40 -4.70 2.68
CA LEU A 18 9.51 -3.55 2.45
C LEU A 18 8.65 -3.27 3.67
N ILE A 19 8.06 -4.30 4.30
CA ILE A 19 7.24 -4.11 5.51
C ILE A 19 8.07 -3.55 6.66
N ARG A 20 9.29 -4.06 6.86
CA ARG A 20 10.19 -3.55 7.90
C ARG A 20 10.53 -2.08 7.69
N ARG A 21 10.81 -1.69 6.44
CA ARG A 21 11.11 -0.29 6.10
C ARG A 21 9.90 0.61 6.23
N TYR A 22 8.73 0.13 5.82
CA TYR A 22 7.48 0.85 6.04
C TYR A 22 7.24 1.12 7.53
N TYR A 23 7.39 0.10 8.39
CA TYR A 23 7.28 0.26 9.84
C TYR A 23 8.30 1.26 10.40
N TYR A 24 9.56 1.21 9.94
CA TYR A 24 10.56 2.18 10.36
C TYR A 24 10.11 3.62 10.06
N TRP A 25 9.66 3.88 8.83
CA TRP A 25 9.22 5.22 8.45
C TRP A 25 7.97 5.67 9.21
N THR A 26 6.97 4.81 9.39
CA THR A 26 5.70 5.22 10.02
C THR A 26 5.72 5.22 11.54
N GLU A 27 6.45 4.30 12.18
CA GLU A 27 6.42 4.14 13.65
C GLU A 27 7.66 4.71 14.34
N VAL A 28 8.84 4.60 13.72
CA VAL A 28 10.10 5.11 14.31
C VAL A 28 10.31 6.57 13.95
N GLU A 29 10.36 6.89 12.66
CA GLU A 29 10.51 8.27 12.17
C GLU A 29 9.19 9.06 12.21
N ARG A 30 8.05 8.37 12.40
CA ARG A 30 6.70 8.96 12.46
C ARG A 30 6.33 9.79 11.23
N LEU A 31 6.83 9.38 10.07
CA LEU A 31 6.46 9.96 8.79
C LEU A 31 4.99 9.67 8.50
N ARG A 32 4.33 10.62 7.85
CA ARG A 32 2.97 10.42 7.36
C ARG A 32 2.95 9.29 6.32
N PHE A 33 1.85 8.55 6.28
CA PHE A 33 1.76 7.34 5.46
C PHE A 33 2.06 7.58 3.97
N ASP A 34 1.61 8.70 3.41
CA ASP A 34 1.82 9.09 2.01
C ASP A 34 3.27 9.47 1.73
N ASP A 35 3.92 10.19 2.64
CA ASP A 35 5.35 10.49 2.53
C ASP A 35 6.19 9.21 2.65
N ALA A 36 5.81 8.29 3.55
CA ALA A 36 6.49 7.01 3.68
C ALA A 36 6.39 6.18 2.39
N LEU A 37 5.23 6.20 1.73
CA LEU A 37 5.04 5.54 0.44
C LEU A 37 5.92 6.15 -0.66
N LYS A 38 6.05 7.48 -0.71
CA LYS A 38 6.94 8.16 -1.67
C LYS A 38 8.40 7.76 -1.47
N VAL A 39 8.89 7.76 -0.22
CA VAL A 39 10.27 7.35 0.07
C VAL A 39 10.52 5.90 -0.36
N LEU A 40 9.63 4.98 -0.01
CA LEU A 40 9.74 3.58 -0.41
C LEU A 40 9.68 3.41 -1.94
N SER A 41 8.83 4.19 -2.61
CA SER A 41 8.64 4.15 -4.06
C SER A 41 9.84 4.72 -4.82
N GLU A 42 10.31 5.90 -4.46
CA GLU A 42 11.26 6.69 -5.27
C GLU A 42 12.71 6.51 -4.85
N GLN A 43 12.98 6.12 -3.59
CA GLN A 43 14.34 6.11 -3.05
C GLN A 43 14.84 4.69 -2.72
N GLU A 44 13.96 3.79 -2.28
CA GLU A 44 14.38 2.48 -1.78
C GLU A 44 14.08 1.31 -2.74
N PHE A 45 12.82 1.18 -3.19
CA PHE A 45 12.36 -0.03 -3.89
C PHE A 45 12.02 0.17 -5.36
N PHE A 46 11.86 1.41 -5.84
CA PHE A 46 11.62 1.75 -7.25
C PHE A 46 10.40 1.00 -7.84
N ILE A 47 9.32 0.93 -7.06
CA ILE A 47 8.05 0.31 -7.42
C ILE A 47 6.91 1.27 -7.08
N SER A 48 5.81 1.22 -7.84
CA SER A 48 4.69 2.13 -7.63
C SER A 48 4.10 2.04 -6.23
N GLU A 49 3.64 3.17 -5.71
CA GLU A 49 2.95 3.26 -4.41
C GLU A 49 1.76 2.30 -4.32
N ASP A 50 0.98 2.14 -5.40
CA ASP A 50 -0.12 1.18 -5.48
C ASP A 50 0.35 -0.27 -5.26
N ARG A 51 1.52 -0.62 -5.81
CA ARG A 51 2.11 -1.93 -5.63
C ARG A 51 2.59 -2.11 -4.20
N ILE A 52 3.25 -1.11 -3.63
CA ILE A 52 3.69 -1.09 -2.22
C ILE A 52 2.50 -1.30 -1.30
N MET A 53 1.43 -0.52 -1.48
CA MET A 53 0.21 -0.64 -0.69
C MET A 53 -0.46 -2.02 -0.83
N SER A 54 -0.38 -2.64 -2.01
CA SER A 54 -0.90 -4.01 -2.19
C SER A 54 -0.04 -5.02 -1.43
N ILE A 55 1.29 -4.90 -1.51
CA ILE A 55 2.24 -5.76 -0.78
C ILE A 55 2.03 -5.65 0.73
N ILE A 56 1.93 -4.44 1.27
CA ILE A 56 1.70 -4.22 2.72
C ILE A 56 0.40 -4.90 3.14
N ARG A 57 -0.70 -4.71 2.41
CA ARG A 57 -2.00 -5.34 2.74
C ARG A 57 -1.97 -6.87 2.64
N GLU A 58 -1.25 -7.44 1.69
CA GLU A 58 -1.18 -8.90 1.47
C GLU A 58 -0.22 -9.62 2.42
N ASN A 59 0.73 -8.90 3.02
CA ASN A 59 1.82 -9.50 3.79
C ASN A 59 1.97 -8.94 5.22
N ALA A 60 1.19 -7.93 5.64
CA ALA A 60 1.24 -7.40 7.02
C ALA A 60 1.09 -8.50 8.07
N ASP A 61 0.15 -9.43 7.88
CA ASP A 61 -0.11 -10.53 8.82
C ASP A 61 0.99 -11.60 8.85
N LYS A 62 1.92 -11.58 7.87
CA LYS A 62 2.97 -12.59 7.74
C LYS A 62 4.25 -12.24 8.47
N VAL A 63 4.37 -11.02 8.97
CA VAL A 63 5.52 -10.55 9.74
C VAL A 63 5.08 -10.43 11.21
N PRO A 64 5.17 -11.51 12.01
CA PRO A 64 4.60 -11.56 13.36
C PRO A 64 5.25 -10.58 14.32
N ASP A 65 6.49 -10.15 14.03
CA ASP A 65 7.28 -9.30 14.91
C ASP A 65 6.89 -7.82 14.83
N ILE A 66 6.03 -7.43 13.88
CA ILE A 66 5.76 -6.02 13.59
C ILE A 66 4.25 -5.76 13.53
N PRO A 67 3.69 -4.94 14.44
CA PRO A 67 2.27 -4.62 14.43
C PRO A 67 1.96 -3.52 13.40
N VAL A 68 2.05 -3.83 12.10
CA VAL A 68 1.59 -2.91 11.05
C VAL A 68 0.10 -3.09 10.82
N LYS A 69 -0.71 -2.07 11.11
CA LYS A 69 -2.13 -2.05 10.72
C LYS A 69 -2.26 -1.35 9.36
N PRO A 70 -2.56 -2.07 8.27
CA PRO A 70 -2.71 -1.43 6.97
C PRO A 70 -3.91 -0.46 6.97
N VAL A 71 -3.76 0.67 6.27
CA VAL A 71 -4.84 1.64 6.11
C VAL A 71 -6.05 0.98 5.41
N PRO A 72 -7.26 1.07 5.98
CA PRO A 72 -8.47 0.51 5.38
C PRO A 72 -8.71 1.03 3.97
N ARG A 73 -9.25 0.17 3.09
CA ARG A 73 -9.71 0.62 1.77
C ARG A 73 -11.03 1.38 1.94
N VAL A 74 -10.96 2.70 1.86
CA VAL A 74 -12.16 3.54 1.83
C VAL A 74 -12.78 3.46 0.43
N LYS A 75 -13.95 2.81 0.32
CA LYS A 75 -14.73 2.82 -0.93
C LYS A 75 -15.38 4.19 -1.06
N LYS A 76 -15.04 4.94 -2.10
CA LYS A 76 -15.74 6.18 -2.43
C LYS A 76 -17.14 5.84 -2.95
N PRO A 77 -18.19 6.58 -2.56
CA PRO A 77 -19.52 6.39 -3.11
C PRO A 77 -19.47 6.62 -4.62
N LYS A 78 -20.16 5.78 -5.40
CA LYS A 78 -20.35 6.03 -6.82
C LYS A 78 -21.47 7.06 -6.96
N VAL A 79 -21.20 8.16 -7.65
CA VAL A 79 -22.22 9.14 -8.00
C VAL A 79 -23.14 8.50 -9.05
N THR A 80 -24.42 8.34 -8.70
CA THR A 80 -25.45 7.79 -9.58
C THR A 80 -26.14 8.92 -10.36
N ARG A 81 -26.79 8.57 -11.49
CA ARG A 81 -27.54 9.53 -12.31
C ARG A 81 -28.65 10.24 -11.52
N GLU A 82 -29.33 9.51 -10.64
CA GLU A 82 -30.38 10.02 -9.75
C GLU A 82 -29.83 11.03 -8.73
N GLN A 83 -28.61 10.81 -8.22
CA GLN A 83 -27.95 11.77 -7.33
C GLN A 83 -27.52 13.03 -8.09
N LEU A 84 -27.19 12.93 -9.38
CA LEU A 84 -26.82 14.09 -10.20
C LEU A 84 -28.01 15.01 -10.48
N SER A 85 -29.23 14.46 -10.64
CA SER A 85 -30.43 15.27 -10.87
C SER A 85 -30.80 16.18 -9.69
N LEU A 86 -30.31 15.89 -8.47
CA LEU A 86 -30.48 16.77 -7.31
C LEU A 86 -29.71 18.09 -7.42
N PHE A 87 -28.72 18.16 -8.33
CA PHE A 87 -27.91 19.35 -8.58
C PHE A 87 -28.33 20.11 -9.84
N SER A 88 -29.42 19.71 -10.52
CA SER A 88 -29.87 20.28 -11.80
C SER A 88 -30.87 21.43 -11.68
N ASN A 89 -30.90 22.15 -10.56
CA ASN A 89 -31.78 23.30 -10.36
C ASN A 89 -30.99 24.60 -10.40
N GLU A 90 -30.56 24.99 -11.60
CA GLU A 90 -30.42 26.38 -12.09
C GLU A 90 -30.79 26.41 -13.56
#